data_AF-A0A8H7B1G8-F1
#
_entry.id   AF-A0A8H7B1G8-F1
#
_cell.length_a   1.000
_cell.length_b   1.000
_cell.length_c   1.000
_cell.angle_alpha   90.00
_cell.angle_beta   90.00
_cell.angle_gamma   90.00
#
_symmetry.space_group_name_H-M   'P 1'
#
loop_
_entity.id
_entity.type
_entity.pdbx_description
1 polymer ?
#
loop_
_entity_poly.entity_id
_entity_poly.type
_entity_poly.pdbx_seq_one_letter_code
_entity_poly.pdbx_strand_id
1 'polypeptide(L)'
;MTAYIPYLPAEIHRIIAEYVHREDLPNYRLVNRQLCDMATEELFSTIVFHYSTASFDRLKRLGWNPRLRGQVKTIFWDVNLWSLSRIRDFHGWERYFTHGEQLDRMRNADFDPSGYTQLSQNRREWEAYLDRIADERKARIDRESLQVLERFYNLHSIHVVNGDLFLAHRGLQKVADDFPSASPEPVVFRRGLETYSLRNVPGLDTIMFPQQYCRSSLKELTLNTVHLRCLWHAESVNFDNLSSLDITIFPRTFCGYYNNPHLVPLMIGGLRGFLARHTQLGHLRIDLNLEEAGPDSHVVILSIDQVFDSKHTWSKLRK
;
A
#
# COMPACT_ATOMS: atom_id res chain seq x y z
N MET A 1 14.94 15.68 46.35
CA MET A 1 16.10 14.86 45.92
C MET A 1 16.05 14.78 44.40
N THR A 2 16.87 15.56 43.70
CA THR A 2 17.02 15.46 42.25
C THR A 2 17.89 14.24 41.95
N ALA A 3 17.27 13.15 41.48
CA ALA A 3 18.01 11.99 41.03
C ALA A 3 18.98 12.43 39.93
N TYR A 4 20.28 12.28 40.18
CA TYR A 4 21.32 12.50 39.19
C TYR A 4 21.21 11.38 38.16
N ILE A 5 20.49 11.63 37.06
CA ILE A 5 20.45 10.69 35.95
C ILE A 5 21.82 10.77 35.28
N PRO A 6 22.66 9.72 35.36
CA PRO A 6 23.97 9.74 34.74
C PRO A 6 23.83 9.97 33.24
N TYR A 7 24.75 10.75 32.67
CA TYR A 7 24.80 11.00 31.23
C TYR A 7 24.86 9.67 30.48
N LEU A 8 23.85 9.41 29.64
CA LEU A 8 23.82 8.24 28.77
C LEU A 8 24.49 8.61 27.43
N PRO A 9 25.34 7.74 26.88
CA PRO A 9 25.89 7.91 25.54
C PRO A 9 24.80 8.02 24.46
N ALA A 10 25.13 8.61 23.32
CA ALA A 10 24.20 8.83 22.23
C ALA A 10 23.62 7.52 21.67
N GLU A 11 24.42 6.47 21.65
CA GLU A 11 24.07 5.13 21.21
C GLU A 11 22.97 4.53 22.10
N ILE A 12 23.06 4.75 23.41
CA ILE A 12 22.06 4.29 24.36
C ILE A 12 20.77 5.07 24.18
N HIS A 13 20.85 6.39 23.97
CA HIS A 13 19.66 7.21 23.68
C HIS A 13 18.96 6.85 22.37
N ARG A 14 19.71 6.41 21.35
CA ARG A 14 19.13 5.86 20.11
C ARG A 14 18.36 4.57 20.38
N ILE A 15 18.99 3.63 21.09
CA ILE A 15 18.33 2.38 21.47
C ILE A 15 17.06 2.69 22.27
N ILE A 16 17.12 3.60 23.25
CA ILE A 16 15.94 4.02 24.02
C ILE A 16 14.87 4.61 23.11
N ALA A 17 15.22 5.50 22.18
CA ALA A 17 14.27 6.11 21.27
C ALA A 17 13.50 5.07 20.45
N GLU A 18 14.13 3.96 20.06
CA GLU A 18 13.44 2.85 19.38
C GLU A 18 12.36 2.17 20.25
N TYR A 19 12.43 2.29 21.59
CA TYR A 19 11.45 1.74 22.54
C TYR A 19 10.49 2.80 23.11
N VAL A 20 10.64 4.07 22.74
CA VAL A 20 9.71 5.14 23.14
C VAL A 20 8.49 5.12 22.23
N HIS A 21 7.29 5.01 22.81
CA HIS A 21 6.06 4.98 22.04
C HIS A 21 5.98 6.18 21.08
N ARG A 22 5.42 5.97 19.88
CA ARG A 22 5.43 7.00 18.83
C ARG A 22 4.76 8.30 19.28
N GLU A 23 3.76 8.20 20.15
CA GLU A 23 3.04 9.32 20.76
C GLU A 23 3.88 10.12 21.78
N ASP A 24 4.88 9.47 22.38
CA ASP A 24 5.79 10.07 23.36
C ASP A 24 7.07 10.62 22.73
N LEU A 25 7.41 10.20 21.51
CA LEU A 25 8.56 10.73 20.77
C LEU A 25 8.57 12.27 20.65
N PRO A 26 7.45 12.98 20.45
CA PRO A 26 7.41 14.44 20.52
C PRO A 26 7.88 14.99 21.86
N ASN A 27 7.50 14.38 22.99
CA ASN A 27 7.93 14.79 24.32
C ASN A 27 9.42 14.48 24.54
N TYR A 28 9.87 13.30 24.10
CA TYR A 28 11.29 12.90 24.13
C TYR A 28 12.17 13.90 23.37
N ARG A 29 11.67 14.41 22.24
CA ARG A 29 12.32 15.40 21.38
C ARG A 29 12.54 16.75 22.07
N LEU A 30 11.71 17.12 23.06
CA LEU A 30 11.74 18.42 23.73
C LEU A 30 12.76 18.51 24.86
N VAL A 31 13.31 17.38 25.32
CA VAL A 31 14.20 17.34 26.49
C VAL A 31 15.52 18.06 26.22
N ASN A 32 16.17 17.80 25.07
CA ASN A 32 17.38 18.50 24.64
C ASN A 32 17.62 18.33 23.13
N ARG A 33 18.65 19.00 22.60
CA ARG A 33 18.98 18.98 21.16
C ARG A 33 19.39 17.60 20.64
N GLN A 34 20.13 16.81 21.42
CA GLN A 34 20.58 15.49 21.00
C GLN A 34 19.40 14.51 20.86
N LEU A 35 18.49 14.53 21.82
CA LEU A 35 17.25 13.74 21.78
C LEU A 35 16.29 14.26 20.71
N CYS A 36 16.36 15.57 20.41
CA CYS A 36 15.62 16.15 19.31
C CYS A 36 15.98 15.49 17.98
N ASP A 37 17.27 15.34 17.69
CA ASP A 37 17.74 14.72 16.45
C ASP A 37 17.36 13.23 16.38
N MET A 38 17.50 12.48 17.48
CA MET A 38 17.16 11.06 17.55
C MET A 38 15.67 10.78 17.38
N ALA A 39 14.80 11.50 18.11
CA ALA A 39 13.35 11.35 17.94
C ALA A 39 12.88 11.81 16.56
N THR A 40 13.57 12.78 15.94
CA THR A 40 13.26 13.20 14.57
C THR A 40 13.56 12.07 13.57
N GLU A 41 14.69 11.39 13.71
CA GLU A 41 14.99 10.21 12.89
C GLU A 41 13.87 9.15 13.02
N GLU A 42 13.48 8.78 14.24
CA GLU A 42 12.44 7.76 14.47
C GLU A 42 11.05 8.19 13.98
N LEU A 43 10.66 9.46 14.16
CA LEU A 43 9.35 9.97 13.72
C LEU A 43 9.20 9.99 12.21
N PHE A 44 10.27 10.32 11.48
CA PHE A 44 10.22 10.60 10.04
C PHE A 44 10.91 9.53 9.18
N SER A 45 11.47 8.47 9.79
CA SER A 45 12.03 7.32 9.07
C SER A 45 11.03 6.64 8.16
N THR A 46 9.79 6.51 8.63
CA THR A 46 8.71 5.82 7.95
C THR A 46 7.53 6.76 7.71
N ILE A 47 7.13 6.90 6.45
CA ILE A 47 6.00 7.75 6.05
C ILE A 47 4.88 6.90 5.46
N VAL A 48 3.66 7.13 5.94
CA VAL A 48 2.45 6.61 5.29
C VAL A 48 1.94 7.62 4.29
N PHE A 49 1.65 7.14 3.09
CA PHE A 49 1.12 7.90 1.98
C PHE A 49 -0.15 7.22 1.47
N HIS A 50 -1.21 8.00 1.27
CA HIS A 50 -2.44 7.58 0.58
C HIS A 50 -2.87 8.70 -0.38
N TYR A 51 -3.74 8.38 -1.34
CA TYR A 51 -4.19 9.33 -2.36
C TYR A 51 -5.17 10.39 -1.81
N SER A 52 -4.71 11.29 -0.94
CA SER A 52 -5.49 12.46 -0.48
C SER A 52 -4.68 13.73 -0.63
N THR A 53 -5.34 14.87 -0.81
CA THR A 53 -4.64 16.16 -0.95
C THR A 53 -3.77 16.47 0.27
N ALA A 54 -4.26 16.14 1.46
CA ALA A 54 -3.53 16.28 2.72
C ALA A 54 -2.25 15.42 2.77
N SER A 55 -2.29 14.18 2.26
CA SER A 55 -1.11 13.32 2.18
C SER A 55 -0.07 13.84 1.21
N PHE A 56 -0.51 14.32 0.04
CA PHE A 56 0.38 14.98 -0.93
C PHE A 56 1.04 16.23 -0.34
N ASP A 57 0.28 17.09 0.32
CA ASP A 57 0.82 18.29 0.96
C ASP A 57 1.81 17.95 2.07
N ARG A 58 1.53 16.90 2.86
CA ARG A 58 2.47 16.40 3.88
C ARG A 58 3.77 15.92 3.23
N LEU A 59 3.68 15.12 2.17
CA LEU A 59 4.84 14.60 1.45
C LEU A 59 5.68 15.74 0.85
N LYS A 60 5.04 16.74 0.23
CA LYS A 60 5.66 17.99 -0.23
C LYS A 60 6.41 18.67 0.91
N ARG A 61 5.73 18.97 2.02
CA ARG A 61 6.33 19.66 3.17
C ARG A 61 7.54 18.91 3.73
N LEU A 62 7.50 17.58 3.76
CA LEU A 62 8.64 16.75 4.17
C LEU A 62 9.81 16.84 3.18
N GLY A 63 9.55 16.69 1.88
CA GLY A 63 10.59 16.74 0.85
C GLY A 63 11.25 18.11 0.70
N TRP A 64 10.52 19.19 0.99
CA TRP A 64 11.04 20.56 1.00
C TRP A 64 11.75 20.93 2.29
N ASN A 65 11.57 20.18 3.37
CA ASN A 65 12.25 20.44 4.62
C ASN A 65 13.68 19.86 4.60
N PRO A 66 14.75 20.68 4.69
CA PRO A 66 16.13 20.20 4.56
C PRO A 66 16.54 19.18 5.62
N ARG A 67 15.95 19.26 6.83
CA ARG A 67 16.26 18.36 7.95
C ARG A 67 15.50 17.05 7.85
N LEU A 68 14.23 17.09 7.43
CA LEU A 68 13.34 15.92 7.47
C LEU A 68 13.50 15.03 6.24
N ARG A 69 13.77 15.60 5.05
CA ARG A 69 13.89 14.81 3.81
C ARG A 69 14.98 13.75 3.85
N GLY A 70 16.04 13.96 4.64
CA GLY A 70 17.11 13.00 4.86
C GLY A 70 16.77 11.91 5.89
N GLN A 71 15.67 12.05 6.62
CA GLN A 71 15.27 11.05 7.61
C GLN A 71 14.42 9.94 6.97
N VAL A 72 13.69 10.27 5.89
CA VAL A 72 12.78 9.33 5.22
C VAL A 72 13.58 8.18 4.59
N LYS A 73 13.36 6.98 5.11
CA LYS A 73 13.99 5.71 4.70
C LYS A 73 12.98 4.78 4.01
N THR A 74 11.74 4.81 4.49
CA THR A 74 10.67 3.90 4.08
C THR A 74 9.38 4.66 3.79
N ILE A 75 8.74 4.35 2.66
CA ILE A 75 7.38 4.82 2.35
C ILE A 75 6.45 3.63 2.29
N PHE A 76 5.36 3.71 3.06
CA PHE A 76 4.23 2.83 2.90
C PHE A 76 3.15 3.55 2.10
N TRP A 77 2.87 3.01 0.93
CA TRP A 77 1.88 3.54 0.02
C TRP A 77 0.62 2.71 0.12
N ASP A 78 -0.36 3.24 0.85
CA ASP A 78 -1.72 2.73 0.84
C ASP A 78 -2.40 3.15 -0.48
N VAL A 79 -2.67 2.16 -1.31
CA VAL A 79 -3.30 2.34 -2.64
C VAL A 79 -4.78 2.04 -2.62
N ASN A 80 -5.37 1.82 -1.44
CA ASN A 80 -6.79 1.61 -1.31
C ASN A 80 -7.54 2.92 -1.53
N LEU A 81 -8.40 2.92 -2.55
CA LEU A 81 -9.23 4.06 -2.89
C LEU A 81 -10.63 3.94 -2.28
N TRP A 82 -11.23 5.10 -2.04
CA TRP A 82 -12.65 5.27 -1.84
C TRP A 82 -13.36 5.06 -3.17
N SER A 83 -13.74 3.81 -3.46
CA SER A 83 -14.57 3.50 -4.62
C SER A 83 -15.49 2.33 -4.32
N LEU A 84 -16.79 2.63 -4.35
CA LEU A 84 -17.86 1.64 -4.33
C LEU A 84 -18.37 1.57 -5.76
N SER A 85 -18.24 0.41 -6.38
CA SER A 85 -18.63 0.22 -7.77
C SER A 85 -20.12 0.56 -7.93
N ARG A 86 -20.45 1.25 -9.03
CA ARG A 86 -21.83 1.50 -9.48
C ARG A 86 -22.72 2.40 -8.58
N ILE A 87 -22.19 3.03 -7.54
CA ILE A 87 -22.94 4.03 -6.76
C ILE A 87 -22.81 5.41 -7.42
N ARG A 88 -23.94 5.98 -7.87
CA ARG A 88 -23.99 7.29 -8.56
C ARG A 88 -24.74 8.35 -7.77
N ASP A 89 -25.64 7.93 -6.91
CA ASP A 89 -26.54 8.78 -6.14
C ASP A 89 -26.83 8.13 -4.79
N PHE A 90 -27.53 8.88 -3.94
CA PHE A 90 -27.92 8.41 -2.61
C PHE A 90 -28.84 7.18 -2.67
N HIS A 91 -29.63 7.03 -3.73
CA HIS A 91 -30.47 5.85 -3.87
C HIS A 91 -29.65 4.59 -4.19
N GLY A 92 -28.61 4.72 -5.02
CA GLY A 92 -27.60 3.68 -5.25
C GLY A 92 -26.84 3.32 -3.97
N TRP A 93 -26.55 4.31 -3.12
CA TRP A 93 -25.96 4.10 -1.79
C TRP A 93 -26.89 3.31 -0.87
N GLU A 94 -28.14 3.75 -0.75
CA GLU A 94 -29.17 3.05 0.01
C GLU A 94 -29.29 1.60 -0.47
N ARG A 95 -29.37 1.39 -1.79
CA ARG A 95 -29.43 0.05 -2.38
C ARG A 95 -28.19 -0.77 -2.07
N TYR A 96 -26.99 -0.20 -2.17
CA TYR A 96 -25.74 -0.88 -1.90
C TYR A 96 -25.70 -1.47 -0.49
N PHE A 97 -26.03 -0.66 0.52
CA PHE A 97 -26.01 -1.08 1.93
C PHE A 97 -27.24 -1.87 2.36
N THR A 98 -28.42 -1.60 1.78
CA THR A 98 -29.69 -2.28 2.14
C THR A 98 -29.87 -3.61 1.42
N HIS A 99 -29.45 -3.70 0.16
CA HIS A 99 -29.54 -4.93 -0.61
C HIS A 99 -28.28 -5.76 -0.52
N GLY A 100 -27.16 -5.19 -0.04
CA GLY A 100 -25.84 -5.80 -0.04
C GLY A 100 -25.55 -6.35 -1.42
N GLU A 101 -24.81 -5.64 -2.28
CA GLU A 101 -24.26 -6.32 -3.46
C GLU A 101 -23.38 -7.48 -2.96
N GLN A 102 -24.02 -8.65 -2.82
CA GLN A 102 -23.69 -10.06 -2.57
C GLN A 102 -22.41 -10.47 -1.84
N LEU A 103 -21.35 -9.66 -1.83
CA LEU A 103 -20.02 -9.98 -1.33
C LEU A 103 -19.96 -10.12 0.20
N ASP A 104 -20.58 -9.23 0.97
CA ASP A 104 -20.55 -9.29 2.44
C ASP A 104 -21.53 -10.33 3.03
N ARG A 105 -22.69 -10.54 2.37
CA ARG A 105 -23.71 -11.51 2.82
C ARG A 105 -23.27 -12.97 2.65
N MET A 106 -22.40 -13.26 1.68
CA MET A 106 -21.97 -14.63 1.40
C MET A 106 -20.79 -15.10 2.28
N ARG A 107 -20.05 -14.18 2.92
CA ARG A 107 -18.77 -14.50 3.56
C ARG A 107 -18.80 -14.59 5.10
N ASN A 108 -19.84 -14.09 5.78
CA ASN A 108 -19.92 -14.11 7.26
C ASN A 108 -21.21 -14.77 7.77
N ALA A 109 -21.08 -15.84 8.54
CA ALA A 109 -22.21 -16.52 9.20
C ALA A 109 -22.87 -15.66 10.30
N ASP A 110 -22.15 -14.66 10.83
CA ASP A 110 -22.59 -13.77 11.91
C ASP A 110 -22.94 -12.34 11.41
N PHE A 111 -23.39 -12.22 10.17
CA PHE A 111 -23.73 -10.93 9.56
C PHE A 111 -24.89 -10.22 10.31
N ASP A 112 -24.59 -9.11 11.00
CA ASP A 112 -25.61 -8.21 11.54
C ASP A 112 -26.00 -7.11 10.52
N PRO A 113 -27.21 -7.16 9.94
CA PRO A 113 -27.68 -6.16 8.99
C PRO A 113 -28.02 -4.79 9.61
N SER A 114 -28.09 -4.70 10.95
CA SER A 114 -28.62 -3.50 11.63
C SER A 114 -27.75 -2.27 11.41
N GLY A 115 -26.42 -2.40 11.50
CA GLY A 115 -25.47 -1.32 11.25
C GLY A 115 -25.54 -0.80 9.82
N TYR A 116 -25.56 -1.70 8.83
CA TYR A 116 -25.65 -1.34 7.40
C TYR A 116 -26.95 -0.62 7.06
N THR A 117 -28.05 -0.99 7.72
CA THR A 117 -29.34 -0.32 7.54
C THR A 117 -29.34 1.11 8.08
N GLN A 118 -28.64 1.37 9.19
CA GLN A 118 -28.46 2.73 9.69
C GLN A 118 -27.56 3.58 8.78
N LEU A 119 -26.51 2.99 8.21
CA LEU A 119 -25.63 3.65 7.25
C LEU A 119 -26.27 3.95 5.91
N SER A 120 -27.10 3.03 5.42
CA SER A 120 -27.81 3.20 4.15
C SER A 120 -28.70 4.45 4.20
N GLN A 121 -29.30 4.73 5.37
CA GLN A 121 -30.17 5.89 5.61
C GLN A 121 -29.40 7.15 6.04
N ASN A 122 -28.09 7.06 6.31
CA ASN A 122 -27.32 8.18 6.80
C ASN A 122 -26.76 9.06 5.66
N ARG A 123 -27.49 10.13 5.35
CA ARG A 123 -27.11 11.11 4.33
C ARG A 123 -25.77 11.81 4.60
N ARG A 124 -25.42 12.04 5.87
CA ARG A 124 -24.14 12.70 6.21
C ARG A 124 -22.95 11.82 5.87
N GLU A 125 -23.07 10.51 6.07
CA GLU A 125 -22.03 9.55 5.69
C GLU A 125 -21.86 9.44 4.18
N TRP A 126 -22.97 9.50 3.43
CA TRP A 126 -22.93 9.61 1.97
C TRP A 126 -22.21 10.89 1.49
N GLU A 127 -22.54 12.04 2.08
CA GLU A 127 -21.89 13.31 1.76
C GLU A 127 -20.39 13.26 2.10
N ALA A 128 -20.02 12.73 3.27
CA ALA A 128 -18.61 12.54 3.64
C ALA A 128 -17.87 11.57 2.71
N TYR A 129 -18.54 10.52 2.22
CA TYR A 129 -17.99 9.61 1.21
C TYR A 129 -17.75 10.31 -0.12
N LEU A 130 -18.69 11.13 -0.60
CA LEU A 130 -18.53 11.93 -1.80
C LEU A 130 -17.35 12.91 -1.70
N ASP A 131 -17.20 13.57 -0.55
CA ASP A 131 -16.08 14.47 -0.29
C ASP A 131 -14.74 13.74 -0.37
N ARG A 132 -14.65 12.53 0.19
CA ARG A 132 -13.46 11.68 0.10
C ARG A 132 -13.15 11.30 -1.34
N ILE A 133 -14.14 10.84 -2.12
CA ILE A 133 -13.93 10.55 -3.55
C ILE A 133 -13.42 11.79 -4.30
N ALA A 134 -14.02 12.95 -4.05
CA ALA A 134 -13.65 14.19 -4.71
C ALA A 134 -12.20 14.58 -4.37
N ASP A 135 -11.80 14.44 -3.11
CA ASP A 135 -10.43 14.66 -2.66
C ASP A 135 -9.44 13.70 -3.33
N GLU A 136 -9.75 12.39 -3.36
CA GLU A 136 -8.88 11.41 -4.01
C GLU A 136 -8.73 11.66 -5.51
N ARG A 137 -9.84 12.01 -6.19
CA ARG A 137 -9.80 12.38 -7.62
C ARG A 137 -8.90 13.59 -7.85
N LYS A 138 -9.01 14.61 -7.00
CA LYS A 138 -8.17 15.80 -7.06
C LYS A 138 -6.70 15.45 -6.84
N ALA A 139 -6.40 14.65 -5.80
CA ALA A 139 -5.05 14.19 -5.50
C ALA A 139 -4.44 13.37 -6.65
N ARG A 140 -5.24 12.53 -7.31
CA ARG A 140 -4.80 11.71 -8.46
C ARG A 140 -4.54 12.49 -9.73
N ILE A 141 -5.13 13.67 -9.89
CA ILE A 141 -4.82 14.59 -11.01
C ILE A 141 -3.47 15.24 -10.76
N ASP A 142 -3.12 15.53 -9.51
CA ASP A 142 -1.84 16.12 -9.08
C ASP A 142 -0.69 15.08 -9.07
N ARG A 143 -0.55 14.31 -10.15
CA ARG A 143 0.48 13.25 -10.28
C ARG A 143 1.89 13.80 -10.22
N GLU A 144 2.10 15.01 -10.75
CA GLU A 144 3.41 15.68 -10.78
C GLU A 144 3.96 15.89 -9.36
N SER A 145 3.09 15.94 -8.37
CA SER A 145 3.51 16.09 -6.99
C SER A 145 4.27 14.90 -6.42
N LEU A 146 4.23 13.74 -7.07
CA LEU A 146 5.08 12.60 -6.72
C LEU A 146 6.56 12.81 -7.11
N GLN A 147 6.89 13.83 -7.92
CA GLN A 147 8.29 14.24 -8.14
C GLN A 147 9.01 14.58 -6.83
N VAL A 148 8.28 14.92 -5.77
CA VAL A 148 8.86 15.14 -4.44
C VAL A 148 9.64 13.92 -3.93
N LEU A 149 9.30 12.71 -4.40
CA LEU A 149 9.97 11.47 -3.99
C LEU A 149 11.48 11.49 -4.29
N GLU A 150 11.90 12.17 -5.37
CA GLU A 150 13.32 12.36 -5.72
C GLU A 150 14.12 13.09 -4.63
N ARG A 151 13.45 13.83 -3.74
CA ARG A 151 14.09 14.61 -2.68
C ARG A 151 14.47 13.78 -1.46
N PHE A 152 13.91 12.56 -1.33
CA PHE A 152 14.19 11.65 -0.23
C PHE A 152 15.40 10.78 -0.59
N TYR A 153 16.60 11.36 -0.53
CA TYR A 153 17.84 10.68 -0.95
C TYR A 153 18.24 9.47 -0.09
N ASN A 154 17.63 9.30 1.09
CA ASN A 154 17.82 8.13 1.95
C ASN A 154 16.69 7.09 1.81
N LEU A 155 15.70 7.34 0.94
CA LEU A 155 14.59 6.42 0.68
C LEU A 155 15.13 5.17 -0.01
N HIS A 156 15.08 4.05 0.69
CA HIS A 156 15.56 2.76 0.18
C HIS A 156 14.49 1.68 0.16
N SER A 157 13.33 1.90 0.79
CA SER A 157 12.24 0.93 0.82
C SER A 157 10.89 1.56 0.51
N ILE A 158 10.11 0.90 -0.36
CA ILE A 158 8.72 1.24 -0.63
C ILE A 158 7.86 -0.01 -0.45
N HIS A 159 6.87 0.09 0.42
CA HIS A 159 5.85 -0.93 0.61
C HIS A 159 4.53 -0.42 0.07
N VAL A 160 4.14 -0.95 -1.08
CA VAL A 160 2.83 -0.75 -1.66
C VAL A 160 1.89 -1.73 -1.00
N VAL A 161 0.85 -1.22 -0.36
CA VAL A 161 -0.03 -2.03 0.48
C VAL A 161 -1.49 -1.75 0.16
N ASN A 162 -2.25 -2.84 0.20
CA ASN A 162 -3.70 -2.84 0.18
C ASN A 162 -4.17 -3.27 1.58
N GLY A 163 -4.67 -2.32 2.36
CA GLY A 163 -5.31 -2.58 3.65
C GLY A 163 -5.37 -1.34 4.53
N ASP A 164 -6.16 -1.40 5.60
CA ASP A 164 -6.15 -0.36 6.63
C ASP A 164 -4.82 -0.44 7.40
N LEU A 165 -3.99 0.57 7.16
CA LEU A 165 -2.71 0.73 7.81
C LEU A 165 -2.83 1.63 9.03
N PHE A 166 -2.21 1.22 10.14
CA PHE A 166 -1.93 2.12 11.24
C PHE A 166 -0.44 2.17 11.55
N LEU A 167 0.05 3.38 11.80
CA LEU A 167 1.39 3.61 12.30
C LEU A 167 1.50 2.97 13.67
N ALA A 168 2.27 1.88 13.77
CA ALA A 168 2.57 1.24 15.04
C ALA A 168 3.76 1.94 15.69
N HIS A 169 4.07 1.52 16.93
CA HIS A 169 5.26 1.98 17.65
C HIS A 169 6.56 1.78 16.82
N ARG A 170 6.66 0.69 16.06
CA ARG A 170 7.73 0.43 15.08
C ARG A 170 7.14 0.07 13.72
N GLY A 171 7.30 0.95 12.74
CA GLY A 171 6.79 0.73 11.39
C GLY A 171 5.27 0.84 11.29
N LEU A 172 4.67 -0.04 10.52
CA LEU A 172 3.23 -0.09 10.31
C LEU A 172 2.70 -1.47 10.65
N GLN A 173 1.61 -1.47 11.41
CA GLN A 173 0.82 -2.66 11.60
C GLN A 173 -0.36 -2.56 10.63
N LYS A 174 -0.53 -3.63 9.86
CA LYS A 174 -1.72 -3.82 9.02
C LYS A 174 -2.80 -4.39 9.94
N VAL A 175 -3.95 -3.72 10.08
CA VAL A 175 -5.02 -4.17 11.00
C VAL A 175 -5.56 -5.53 10.59
N ALA A 176 -5.66 -5.76 9.29
CA ALA A 176 -6.13 -7.02 8.73
C ALA A 176 -5.51 -7.22 7.34
N ASP A 177 -5.07 -8.45 7.06
CA ASP A 177 -4.52 -8.79 5.75
C ASP A 177 -5.58 -8.80 4.64
N ASP A 178 -6.81 -9.06 5.04
CA ASP A 178 -8.02 -9.10 4.25
C ASP A 178 -9.19 -8.62 5.13
N PHE A 179 -10.23 -8.08 4.50
CA PHE A 179 -11.52 -7.67 5.10
C PHE A 179 -11.69 -8.10 6.56
N PRO A 180 -11.72 -7.19 7.56
CA PRO A 180 -11.85 -7.61 8.94
C PRO A 180 -13.23 -8.24 9.09
N SER A 181 -13.24 -9.56 9.28
CA SER A 181 -14.36 -10.33 9.80
C SER A 181 -14.73 -9.93 11.24
N ALA A 182 -14.11 -8.89 11.81
CA ALA A 182 -14.36 -8.47 13.19
C ALA A 182 -14.04 -6.98 13.48
N SER A 183 -14.23 -6.06 12.53
CA SER A 183 -14.27 -4.62 12.89
C SER A 183 -15.72 -4.18 13.13
N PRO A 184 -16.06 -3.63 14.30
CA PRO A 184 -17.38 -3.05 14.59
C PRO A 184 -17.61 -1.71 13.87
N GLU A 185 -16.64 -1.20 13.10
CA GLU A 185 -16.80 0.04 12.37
C GLU A 185 -17.60 -0.15 11.07
N PRO A 186 -18.44 0.82 10.71
CA PRO A 186 -19.21 0.85 9.46
C PRO A 186 -18.42 0.46 8.21
N VAL A 187 -18.99 -0.39 7.35
CA VAL A 187 -18.42 -0.74 6.03
C VAL A 187 -18.21 0.46 5.11
N VAL A 188 -18.90 1.57 5.36
CA VAL A 188 -18.65 2.87 4.71
C VAL A 188 -17.24 3.40 4.92
N PHE A 189 -16.48 2.88 5.89
CA PHE A 189 -15.08 3.23 6.07
C PHE A 189 -14.10 2.31 5.32
N ARG A 190 -14.58 1.25 4.67
CA ARG A 190 -13.70 0.28 4.00
C ARG A 190 -13.29 0.79 2.62
N ARG A 191 -12.04 1.24 2.51
CA ARG A 191 -11.36 1.45 1.23
C ARG A 191 -11.14 0.08 0.55
N GLY A 192 -11.15 0.01 -0.79
CA GLY A 192 -10.60 -1.17 -1.48
C GLY A 192 -11.56 -2.27 -1.99
N LEU A 193 -12.82 -1.98 -2.33
CA LEU A 193 -13.62 -2.94 -3.12
C LEU A 193 -13.17 -3.00 -4.59
N GLU A 194 -12.68 -1.90 -5.15
CA GLU A 194 -12.20 -1.84 -6.53
C GLU A 194 -10.69 -2.15 -6.69
N THR A 195 -9.95 -2.49 -5.65
CA THR A 195 -8.51 -2.80 -5.75
C THR A 195 -8.23 -4.15 -6.42
N TYR A 196 -9.20 -5.07 -6.43
CA TYR A 196 -9.18 -6.29 -7.23
C TYR A 196 -9.69 -6.07 -8.66
N SER A 197 -10.08 -4.84 -9.02
CA SER A 197 -10.66 -4.53 -10.33
C SER A 197 -9.59 -4.31 -11.39
N LEU A 198 -9.92 -4.70 -12.63
CA LEU A 198 -9.17 -4.39 -13.85
C LEU A 198 -8.91 -2.88 -14.03
N ARG A 199 -9.62 -2.02 -13.30
CA ARG A 199 -9.52 -0.55 -13.32
C ARG A 199 -8.59 0.03 -12.25
N ASN A 200 -7.85 -0.80 -11.52
CA ASN A 200 -6.90 -0.36 -10.50
C ASN A 200 -5.67 0.33 -11.12
N VAL A 201 -5.88 1.54 -11.64
CA VAL A 201 -4.85 2.48 -12.10
C VAL A 201 -3.83 2.78 -10.99
N PRO A 202 -4.21 2.93 -9.70
CA PRO A 202 -3.25 3.02 -8.61
C PRO A 202 -2.22 1.90 -8.65
N GLY A 203 -2.66 0.64 -8.83
CA GLY A 203 -1.78 -0.53 -8.96
C GLY A 203 -0.71 -0.44 -10.07
N LEU A 204 -1.01 0.22 -11.19
CA LEU A 204 -0.03 0.47 -12.26
C LEU A 204 0.97 1.57 -11.87
N ASP A 205 0.43 2.64 -11.31
CA ASP A 205 1.18 3.79 -10.82
C ASP A 205 2.22 3.36 -9.73
N THR A 206 1.96 2.29 -8.97
CA THR A 206 2.83 1.83 -7.86
C THR A 206 4.18 1.27 -8.28
N ILE A 207 4.34 0.84 -9.54
CA ILE A 207 5.63 0.37 -10.06
C ILE A 207 6.28 1.50 -10.87
N MET A 208 5.48 2.21 -11.66
CA MET A 208 5.96 3.26 -12.55
C MET A 208 6.52 4.48 -11.80
N PHE A 209 5.88 4.91 -10.71
CA PHE A 209 6.34 6.09 -9.97
C PHE A 209 7.63 5.86 -9.19
N PRO A 210 7.79 4.75 -8.43
CA PRO A 210 9.09 4.42 -7.86
C PRO A 210 10.18 4.30 -8.94
N GLN A 211 9.86 3.72 -10.09
CA GLN A 211 10.82 3.62 -11.20
C GLN A 211 11.23 4.99 -11.73
N GLN A 212 10.31 5.94 -11.81
CA GLN A 212 10.58 7.27 -12.33
C GLN A 212 11.40 8.11 -11.35
N TYR A 213 11.07 8.05 -10.06
CA TYR A 213 11.55 9.02 -9.07
C TYR A 213 12.53 8.45 -8.04
N CYS A 214 12.59 7.12 -7.90
CA CYS A 214 13.39 6.44 -6.86
C CYS A 214 14.30 5.35 -7.45
N ARG A 215 14.51 5.35 -8.77
CA ARG A 215 15.23 4.30 -9.51
C ARG A 215 16.55 3.86 -8.87
N SER A 216 17.35 4.84 -8.46
CA SER A 216 18.70 4.65 -7.95
C SER A 216 18.77 4.56 -6.43
N SER A 217 17.74 5.01 -5.69
CA SER A 217 17.75 4.97 -4.22
C SER A 217 17.11 3.69 -3.68
N LEU A 218 16.17 3.11 -4.42
CA LEU A 218 15.36 1.98 -3.98
C LEU A 218 16.17 0.67 -3.94
N LYS A 219 16.14 0.00 -2.78
CA LYS A 219 16.75 -1.30 -2.53
C LYS A 219 15.70 -2.39 -2.27
N GLU A 220 14.57 -2.00 -1.69
CA GLU A 220 13.50 -2.92 -1.30
C GLU A 220 12.16 -2.44 -1.88
N LEU A 221 11.43 -3.36 -2.49
CA LEU A 221 10.08 -3.13 -2.99
C LEU A 221 9.17 -4.24 -2.52
N THR A 222 8.11 -3.87 -1.78
CA THR A 222 7.03 -4.80 -1.42
C THR A 222 5.76 -4.38 -2.14
N LEU A 223 5.11 -5.32 -2.81
CA LEU A 223 3.83 -5.18 -3.48
C LEU A 223 2.82 -6.12 -2.80
N ASN A 224 2.19 -5.67 -1.72
CA ASN A 224 1.21 -6.46 -0.97
C ASN A 224 -0.15 -6.40 -1.68
N THR A 225 -0.47 -7.50 -2.36
CA THR A 225 -1.72 -7.81 -3.06
C THR A 225 -2.00 -6.86 -4.22
N VAL A 226 -1.30 -7.09 -5.33
CA VAL A 226 -1.50 -6.38 -6.60
C VAL A 226 -2.21 -7.27 -7.63
N HIS A 227 -3.12 -6.69 -8.40
CA HIS A 227 -3.75 -7.40 -9.52
C HIS A 227 -2.71 -7.69 -10.61
N LEU A 228 -2.72 -8.90 -11.17
CA LEU A 228 -1.74 -9.37 -12.17
C LEU A 228 -1.51 -8.39 -13.34
N ARG A 229 -2.56 -7.68 -13.77
CA ARG A 229 -2.50 -6.63 -14.81
C ARG A 229 -1.47 -5.52 -14.55
N CYS A 230 -1.16 -5.21 -13.30
CA CYS A 230 -0.18 -4.18 -12.96
C CYS A 230 1.21 -4.51 -13.53
N LEU A 231 1.48 -5.80 -13.77
CA LEU A 231 2.76 -6.30 -14.24
C LEU A 231 2.92 -6.29 -15.76
N TRP A 232 1.85 -6.03 -16.53
CA TRP A 232 1.94 -5.91 -17.99
C TRP A 232 3.04 -4.92 -18.38
N HIS A 233 3.02 -3.72 -17.79
CA HIS A 233 3.97 -2.65 -18.14
C HIS A 233 5.31 -2.76 -17.40
N ALA A 234 5.53 -3.82 -16.62
CA ALA A 234 6.74 -3.97 -15.83
C ALA A 234 7.97 -4.38 -16.67
N GLU A 235 7.79 -4.81 -17.93
CA GLU A 235 8.90 -5.26 -18.78
C GLU A 235 9.99 -4.19 -18.98
N SER A 236 9.63 -2.91 -18.99
CA SER A 236 10.56 -1.80 -19.18
C SER A 236 11.09 -1.21 -17.87
N VAL A 237 10.59 -1.69 -16.73
CA VAL A 237 10.95 -1.20 -15.41
C VAL A 237 12.29 -1.80 -14.98
N ASN A 238 13.18 -0.96 -14.44
CA ASN A 238 14.52 -1.34 -14.04
C ASN A 238 15.05 -0.45 -12.90
N PHE A 239 15.12 -1.01 -11.70
CA PHE A 239 15.68 -0.37 -10.52
C PHE A 239 17.17 -0.71 -10.39
N ASP A 240 18.01 0.32 -10.28
CA ASP A 240 19.46 0.14 -10.38
C ASP A 240 20.04 -0.58 -9.16
N ASN A 241 19.38 -0.50 -7.99
CA ASN A 241 19.89 -1.02 -6.71
C ASN A 241 18.93 -1.98 -5.99
N LEU A 242 17.86 -2.43 -6.66
CA LEU A 242 16.86 -3.32 -6.04
C LEU A 242 17.49 -4.68 -5.70
N SER A 243 17.55 -4.99 -4.41
CA SER A 243 18.11 -6.23 -3.86
C SER A 243 17.06 -7.11 -3.20
N SER A 244 15.90 -6.57 -2.83
CA SER A 244 14.79 -7.29 -2.20
C SER A 244 13.47 -6.98 -2.88
N LEU A 245 12.72 -8.02 -3.23
CA LEU A 245 11.42 -7.90 -3.88
C LEU A 245 10.43 -8.89 -3.26
N ASP A 246 9.32 -8.38 -2.74
CA ASP A 246 8.22 -9.19 -2.23
C ASP A 246 6.95 -8.81 -2.98
N ILE A 247 6.27 -9.79 -3.60
CA ILE A 247 5.08 -9.56 -4.40
C ILE A 247 4.01 -10.58 -4.03
N THR A 248 2.87 -10.11 -3.55
CA THR A 248 1.66 -10.92 -3.48
C THR A 248 0.77 -10.58 -4.66
N ILE A 249 0.53 -11.54 -5.54
CA ILE A 249 -0.26 -11.39 -6.76
C ILE A 249 -1.67 -11.89 -6.47
N PHE A 250 -2.67 -11.08 -6.85
CA PHE A 250 -4.05 -11.53 -6.96
C PHE A 250 -4.28 -12.06 -8.40
N PRO A 251 -4.39 -13.39 -8.61
CA PRO A 251 -4.36 -14.00 -9.92
C PRO A 251 -5.76 -14.17 -10.53
N ARG A 252 -6.81 -13.61 -9.93
CA ARG A 252 -8.20 -13.76 -10.41
C ARG A 252 -8.63 -12.54 -11.22
N THR A 253 -9.47 -12.77 -12.24
CA THR A 253 -10.04 -11.70 -13.07
C THR A 253 -11.56 -11.75 -13.03
N PHE A 254 -12.21 -10.58 -13.03
CA PHE A 254 -13.68 -10.46 -13.08
C PHE A 254 -14.18 -10.61 -14.52
N CYS A 255 -15.29 -11.36 -14.68
CA CYS A 255 -15.97 -11.61 -15.95
C CYS A 255 -16.16 -10.36 -16.83
N GLY A 256 -15.86 -10.52 -18.13
CA GLY A 256 -16.27 -9.59 -19.19
C GLY A 256 -15.23 -9.34 -20.29
N TYR A 257 -13.92 -9.40 -20.00
CA TYR A 257 -12.89 -8.98 -20.96
C TYR A 257 -11.76 -9.99 -21.22
N TYR A 258 -11.73 -11.13 -20.51
CA TYR A 258 -10.56 -12.04 -20.51
C TYR A 258 -10.87 -13.50 -20.91
N ASN A 259 -11.94 -13.72 -21.68
CA ASN A 259 -11.90 -14.79 -22.69
C ASN A 259 -10.89 -14.49 -23.83
N ASN A 260 -10.08 -13.43 -23.69
CA ASN A 260 -8.98 -13.11 -24.60
C ASN A 260 -7.70 -13.82 -24.13
N PRO A 261 -7.32 -14.97 -24.74
CA PRO A 261 -6.16 -15.77 -24.34
C PRO A 261 -4.82 -15.04 -24.50
N HIS A 262 -4.79 -13.87 -25.14
CA HIS A 262 -3.55 -13.12 -25.40
C HIS A 262 -3.10 -12.26 -24.21
N LEU A 263 -3.99 -11.90 -23.28
CA LEU A 263 -3.66 -10.93 -22.25
C LEU A 263 -2.92 -11.54 -21.05
N VAL A 264 -3.18 -12.80 -20.71
CA VAL A 264 -2.44 -13.53 -19.65
C VAL A 264 -0.96 -13.70 -20.01
N PRO A 265 -0.60 -14.15 -21.22
CA PRO A 265 0.80 -14.18 -21.68
C PRO A 265 1.49 -12.82 -21.60
N LEU A 266 0.81 -11.71 -21.92
CA LEU A 266 1.40 -10.37 -21.82
C LEU A 266 1.70 -9.96 -20.38
N MET A 267 0.80 -10.25 -19.43
CA MET A 267 1.03 -9.95 -18.01
C MET A 267 2.19 -10.79 -17.44
N ILE A 268 2.22 -12.08 -17.79
CA ILE A 268 3.32 -12.99 -17.40
C ILE A 268 4.63 -12.56 -18.06
N GLY A 269 4.59 -12.17 -19.34
CA GLY A 269 5.74 -11.64 -20.07
C GLY A 269 6.29 -10.36 -19.44
N GLY A 270 5.42 -9.46 -19.00
CA GLY A 270 5.80 -8.25 -18.27
C GLY A 270 6.50 -8.55 -16.95
N LEU A 271 5.97 -9.47 -16.13
CA LEU A 271 6.63 -9.92 -14.91
C LEU A 271 7.96 -10.63 -15.19
N ARG A 272 8.02 -11.51 -16.20
CA ARG A 272 9.25 -12.17 -16.64
C ARG A 272 10.33 -11.17 -17.03
N GLY A 273 9.98 -10.20 -17.87
CA GLY A 273 10.87 -9.14 -18.32
C GLY A 273 11.35 -8.27 -17.15
N PHE A 274 10.44 -7.92 -16.24
CA PHE A 274 10.77 -7.21 -15.01
C PHE A 274 11.80 -7.99 -14.19
N LEU A 275 11.53 -9.24 -13.84
CA LEU A 275 12.44 -10.06 -13.04
C LEU A 275 13.79 -10.23 -13.76
N ALA A 276 13.80 -10.54 -15.06
CA ALA A 276 15.02 -10.75 -15.83
C ALA A 276 16.00 -9.55 -15.80
N ARG A 277 15.51 -8.33 -15.58
CA ARG A 277 16.36 -7.13 -15.47
C ARG A 277 17.00 -6.96 -14.09
N HIS A 278 16.46 -7.58 -13.05
CA HIS A 278 16.91 -7.39 -11.66
C HIS A 278 17.81 -8.53 -11.17
N THR A 279 18.82 -8.92 -11.95
CA THR A 279 19.69 -10.08 -11.66
C THR A 279 20.46 -10.02 -10.33
N GLN A 280 20.49 -8.85 -9.69
CA GLN A 280 21.12 -8.58 -8.40
C GLN A 280 20.22 -8.84 -7.18
N LEU A 281 18.97 -9.29 -7.37
CA LEU A 281 18.09 -9.63 -6.25
C LEU A 281 18.73 -10.70 -5.35
N GLY A 282 18.93 -10.34 -4.09
CA GLY A 282 19.32 -11.26 -3.02
C GLY A 282 18.13 -11.91 -2.33
N HIS A 283 16.94 -11.29 -2.43
CA HIS A 283 15.69 -11.80 -1.88
C HIS A 283 14.55 -11.62 -2.90
N LEU A 284 13.78 -12.68 -3.12
CA LEU A 284 12.56 -12.67 -3.93
C LEU A 284 11.51 -13.54 -3.26
N ARG A 285 10.34 -12.95 -3.01
CA ARG A 285 9.14 -13.66 -2.59
C ARG A 285 8.02 -13.35 -3.57
N ILE A 286 7.35 -14.41 -4.04
CA ILE A 286 6.16 -14.29 -4.89
C ILE A 286 5.09 -15.18 -4.29
N ASP A 287 4.04 -14.55 -3.77
CA ASP A 287 2.88 -15.23 -3.21
C ASP A 287 1.69 -15.07 -4.17
N LEU A 288 0.85 -16.11 -4.24
CA LEU A 288 -0.42 -16.05 -4.97
C LEU A 288 -1.55 -15.99 -3.93
N ASN A 289 -2.26 -14.87 -3.86
CA ASN A 289 -3.45 -14.77 -3.02
C ASN A 289 -4.62 -15.49 -3.74
N LEU A 290 -4.89 -16.73 -3.32
CA LEU A 290 -5.89 -17.62 -3.90
C LEU A 290 -7.26 -17.55 -3.20
N GLU A 291 -7.50 -16.59 -2.31
CA GLU A 291 -8.76 -16.46 -1.55
C GLU A 291 -10.03 -16.71 -2.39
N GLU A 292 -11.06 -17.25 -1.73
CA GLU A 292 -12.37 -17.57 -2.32
C GLU A 292 -13.02 -16.30 -2.88
N ALA A 293 -12.93 -16.14 -4.19
CA ALA A 293 -13.61 -15.08 -4.91
C ALA A 293 -15.03 -15.51 -5.30
N GLY A 294 -15.87 -14.51 -5.54
CA GLY A 294 -17.27 -14.72 -5.89
C GLY A 294 -17.49 -15.59 -7.15
N PRO A 295 -18.73 -16.02 -7.38
CA PRO A 295 -19.09 -17.01 -8.41
C PRO A 295 -18.70 -16.63 -9.85
N ASP A 296 -18.46 -15.33 -10.12
CA ASP A 296 -18.10 -14.80 -11.44
C ASP A 296 -16.60 -14.57 -11.65
N SER A 297 -15.75 -15.16 -10.80
CA SER A 297 -14.29 -15.04 -10.89
C SER A 297 -13.66 -16.24 -11.60
N HIS A 298 -12.78 -15.98 -12.56
CA HIS A 298 -11.93 -17.02 -13.14
C HIS A 298 -10.52 -16.92 -12.55
N VAL A 299 -10.03 -18.05 -12.03
CA VAL A 299 -8.64 -18.18 -11.58
C VAL A 299 -7.76 -18.25 -12.82
N VAL A 300 -6.86 -17.27 -12.98
CA VAL A 300 -5.74 -17.43 -13.91
C VAL A 300 -4.78 -18.39 -13.21
N ILE A 301 -4.70 -19.63 -13.70
CA ILE A 301 -3.72 -20.59 -13.18
C ILE A 301 -2.36 -20.10 -13.64
N LEU A 302 -1.64 -19.43 -12.73
CA LEU A 302 -0.23 -19.14 -12.86
C LEU A 302 0.53 -20.33 -12.29
N SER A 303 1.25 -21.07 -13.12
CA SER A 303 2.29 -21.95 -12.58
C SER A 303 3.56 -21.14 -12.33
N ILE A 304 4.30 -21.48 -11.27
CA ILE A 304 5.60 -20.86 -11.01
C ILE A 304 6.54 -21.06 -12.21
N ASP A 305 6.45 -22.20 -12.89
CA ASP A 305 7.22 -22.47 -14.11
C ASP A 305 6.82 -21.57 -15.28
N GLN A 306 5.56 -21.14 -15.36
CA GLN A 306 5.14 -20.10 -16.31
C GLN A 306 5.70 -18.73 -15.96
N VAL A 307 6.12 -18.44 -14.73
CA VAL A 307 6.79 -17.17 -14.40
C VAL A 307 8.31 -17.30 -14.53
N PHE A 308 8.86 -18.48 -14.25
CA PHE A 308 10.29 -18.73 -14.23
C PHE A 308 10.68 -19.72 -15.34
N ASP A 309 10.84 -19.23 -16.56
CA ASP A 309 11.25 -20.07 -17.70
C ASP A 309 12.70 -20.57 -17.52
N SER A 310 12.83 -21.89 -17.33
CA SER A 310 14.03 -22.71 -17.44
C SER A 310 15.19 -22.48 -16.44
N LYS A 311 16.00 -23.53 -16.31
CA LYS A 311 17.01 -23.85 -15.29
C LYS A 311 18.15 -22.82 -15.08
N HIS A 312 18.16 -21.69 -15.78
CA HIS A 312 19.33 -20.82 -15.87
C HIS A 312 19.23 -19.50 -15.11
N THR A 313 18.03 -19.05 -14.74
CA THR A 313 17.88 -17.63 -14.38
C THR A 313 18.01 -17.36 -12.88
N TRP A 314 17.72 -18.34 -11.99
CA TRP A 314 17.58 -18.05 -10.55
C TRP A 314 17.87 -19.23 -9.60
N SER A 315 18.89 -20.05 -9.87
CA SER A 315 19.23 -21.19 -8.99
C SER A 315 19.50 -20.79 -7.53
N LYS A 316 19.88 -19.52 -7.28
CA LYS A 316 20.15 -18.97 -5.93
C LYS A 316 18.90 -18.58 -5.13
N LEU A 317 17.75 -18.36 -5.78
CA LEU A 317 16.51 -17.88 -5.13
C LEU A 317 15.46 -18.98 -4.92
N ARG A 318 15.64 -20.17 -5.50
CA ARG A 318 14.78 -21.35 -5.28
C ARG A 318 15.09 -22.09 -3.96
N LYS A 319 15.33 -21.37 -2.86
CA LYS A 319 15.56 -22.00 -1.54
C LYS A 319 14.30 -22.08 -0.71
#